data_AF-A0A8J6S2V6-F1
#
_entry.id   AF-A0A8J6S2V6-F1
#
_cell.length_a   1.000
_cell.length_b   1.000
_cell.length_c   1.000
_cell.angle_alpha   90.00
_cell.angle_beta   90.00
_cell.angle_gamma   90.00
#
_symmetry.space_group_name_H-M   'P 1'
#
loop_
_entity.id
_entity.type
_entity.pdbx_description
1 polymer ?
#
loop_
_entity_poly.entity_id
_entity_poly.type
_entity_poly.pdbx_seq_one_letter_code
_entity_poly.pdbx_strand_id
1 'polypeptide(L)'
;MSEPKNIASLINTWQTIIQCEQKTWVLFENGTCLILTEPQQNLATQAKAIMSEWGPVYYGSCSGNFIVINLLNCPGWVVTGDHPDMLSYVSPDEFEEDEPSDFIIGLLGKKKQDADAKYLRIIYIEDKR
;
A
#
# COMPACT_ATOMS: atom_id res chain seq x y z
N MET A 1 -5.06 1.53 -22.21
CA MET A 1 -3.65 1.11 -22.09
C MET A 1 -3.14 1.76 -20.82
N SER A 2 -2.87 0.99 -19.76
CA SER A 2 -2.35 1.56 -18.51
C SER A 2 -0.93 2.09 -18.76
N GLU A 3 -0.65 3.31 -18.31
CA GLU A 3 0.70 3.87 -18.35
C GLU A 3 1.72 2.93 -17.68
N PRO A 4 2.97 2.90 -18.16
CA PRO A 4 4.01 2.12 -17.51
C PRO A 4 4.20 2.62 -16.08
N LYS A 5 3.85 1.78 -15.11
CA LYS A 5 4.07 2.07 -13.69
C LYS A 5 5.55 2.35 -13.46
N ASN A 6 5.87 3.56 -13.02
CA ASN A 6 7.23 3.93 -12.67
C ASN A 6 7.58 3.35 -11.29
N ILE A 7 8.09 2.12 -11.27
CA ILE A 7 8.50 1.38 -10.06
C ILE A 7 9.47 2.21 -9.22
N ALA A 8 10.45 2.88 -9.86
CA ALA A 8 11.44 3.68 -9.14
C ALA A 8 10.79 4.88 -8.42
N SER A 9 9.83 5.54 -9.06
CA SER A 9 9.06 6.62 -8.42
C SER A 9 8.31 6.11 -7.20
N LEU A 10 7.67 4.95 -7.31
CA LEU A 10 6.88 4.37 -6.21
C LEU A 10 7.77 3.95 -5.02
N ILE A 11 8.96 3.39 -5.29
CA ILE A 11 9.95 3.09 -4.25
C ILE A 11 10.39 4.36 -3.54
N ASN A 12 10.74 5.42 -4.29
CA ASN A 12 11.17 6.70 -3.72
C ASN A 12 10.07 7.35 -2.87
N THR A 13 8.81 7.28 -3.31
CA THR A 13 7.66 7.73 -2.52
C THR A 13 7.59 6.99 -1.19
N TRP A 14 7.67 5.65 -1.20
CA TRP A 14 7.62 4.87 0.04
C TRP A 14 8.82 5.12 0.97
N GLN A 15 10.01 5.35 0.42
CA GLN A 15 11.17 5.79 1.20
C GLN A 15 10.97 7.17 1.84
N THR A 16 10.22 8.07 1.18
CA THR A 16 9.87 9.39 1.73
C THR A 16 8.79 9.30 2.82
N ILE A 17 7.83 8.40 2.66
CA ILE A 17 6.76 8.15 3.63
C ILE A 17 7.32 7.48 4.89
N ILE A 18 8.17 6.46 4.74
CA ILE A 18 8.71 5.66 5.84
C ILE A 18 10.07 6.22 6.25
N GLN A 19 10.06 7.26 7.08
CA GLN A 19 11.28 7.93 7.56
C GLN A 19 11.97 7.24 8.77
N CYS A 20 11.58 6.01 9.11
CA CYS A 20 12.12 5.29 10.27
C CYS A 20 13.17 4.27 9.82
N GLU A 21 14.44 4.52 10.22
CA GLU A 21 15.61 3.74 9.78
C GLU A 21 15.56 2.25 10.16
N GLN A 22 14.75 1.88 11.15
CA GLN A 22 14.66 0.51 11.69
C GLN A 22 13.48 -0.28 11.12
N LYS A 23 12.70 0.29 10.19
CA LYS A 23 11.53 -0.40 9.63
C LYS A 23 11.92 -1.27 8.44
N THR A 24 11.59 -2.56 8.55
CA THR A 24 11.59 -3.50 7.43
C THR A 24 10.23 -3.46 6.76
N TRP A 25 10.19 -3.35 5.43
CA TRP A 25 8.93 -3.27 4.68
C TRP A 25 9.03 -3.88 3.29
N VAL A 26 7.88 -4.30 2.77
CA VAL A 26 7.74 -4.96 1.47
C VAL A 26 6.72 -4.21 0.64
N LEU A 27 7.06 -3.91 -0.61
CA LEU A 27 6.20 -3.17 -1.52
C LEU A 27 5.74 -4.04 -2.69
N PHE A 28 4.44 -3.99 -2.93
CA PHE A 28 3.77 -4.69 -4.01
C PHE A 28 3.52 -3.78 -5.22
N GLU A 29 3.31 -4.40 -6.37
CA GLU A 29 3.24 -3.77 -7.70
C GLU A 29 2.14 -2.71 -7.83
N ASN A 30 1.05 -2.77 -7.05
CA ASN A 30 -0.02 -1.77 -7.06
C ASN A 30 0.15 -0.73 -5.95
N GLY A 31 1.30 -0.66 -5.29
CA GLY A 31 1.61 0.41 -4.33
C GLY A 31 1.13 0.13 -2.92
N THR A 32 0.71 -1.10 -2.61
CA THR A 32 0.52 -1.53 -1.23
C THR A 32 1.86 -1.90 -0.61
N CYS A 33 2.17 -1.28 0.52
CA CYS A 33 3.31 -1.55 1.36
C CYS A 33 2.87 -2.30 2.62
N LEU A 34 3.61 -3.32 3.00
CA LEU A 34 3.51 -4.01 4.27
C LEU A 34 4.72 -3.67 5.15
N ILE A 35 4.47 -3.03 6.28
CA ILE A 35 5.50 -2.85 7.32
C ILE A 35 5.58 -4.16 8.12
N LEU A 36 6.77 -4.74 8.24
CA LEU A 36 6.98 -5.98 8.99
C LEU A 36 7.54 -5.63 10.36
N THR A 37 6.67 -5.57 11.36
CA THR A 37 7.01 -5.29 12.76
C THR A 37 7.82 -6.42 13.41
N GLU A 38 7.54 -7.66 13.03
CA GLU A 38 8.27 -8.86 13.43
C GLU A 38 8.81 -9.61 12.20
N PRO A 39 9.91 -9.12 11.60
CA PRO A 39 10.40 -9.62 10.31
C PRO A 39 11.02 -11.02 10.42
N GLN A 40 10.38 -12.00 9.76
CA GLN A 40 10.83 -13.40 9.70
C GLN A 40 11.96 -13.61 8.69
N GLN A 41 12.62 -14.78 8.73
CA GLN A 41 13.77 -15.08 7.86
C GLN A 41 13.50 -14.81 6.37
N ASN A 42 12.32 -15.19 5.87
CA ASN A 42 11.90 -14.92 4.49
C ASN A 42 10.79 -13.85 4.45
N LEU A 43 11.20 -12.59 4.28
CA LEU A 43 10.32 -11.42 4.22
C LEU A 43 9.29 -11.50 3.08
N ALA A 44 9.70 -12.02 1.92
CA ALA A 44 8.82 -12.14 0.77
C ALA A 44 7.70 -13.16 1.04
N THR A 45 8.03 -14.30 1.64
CA THR A 45 7.03 -15.31 2.02
C THR A 45 6.09 -14.76 3.10
N GLN A 46 6.63 -14.10 4.13
CA GLN A 46 5.82 -13.48 5.18
C GLN A 46 4.85 -12.44 4.61
N ALA A 47 5.35 -11.51 3.80
CA ALA A 47 4.53 -10.45 3.20
C ALA A 47 3.44 -11.03 2.28
N LYS A 48 3.74 -12.06 1.50
CA LYS A 48 2.74 -12.73 0.64
C LYS A 48 1.67 -13.43 1.46
N ALA A 49 2.02 -14.06 2.58
CA ALA A 49 1.04 -14.69 3.47
C ALA A 49 0.08 -13.64 4.06
N ILE A 50 0.62 -12.55 4.63
CA ILE A 50 -0.19 -11.44 5.16
C ILE A 50 -1.06 -10.83 4.07
N MET A 51 -0.51 -10.56 2.89
CA MET A 51 -1.24 -10.00 1.76
C MET A 51 -2.35 -10.93 1.25
N SER A 52 -2.15 -12.25 1.27
CA SER A 52 -3.18 -13.20 0.85
C SER A 52 -4.34 -13.28 1.84
N GLU A 53 -4.04 -13.12 3.14
CA GLU A 53 -5.04 -13.20 4.21
C GLU A 53 -5.83 -11.89 4.35
N TRP A 54 -5.14 -10.75 4.33
CA TRP A 54 -5.72 -9.43 4.66
C TRP A 54 -5.93 -8.52 3.45
N GLY A 55 -5.32 -8.84 2.32
CA GLY A 55 -5.38 -8.05 1.09
C GLY A 55 -6.73 -8.08 0.37
N PRO A 56 -7.42 -9.24 0.23
CA PRO A 56 -8.66 -9.31 -0.53
C PRO A 56 -9.77 -8.44 0.05
N VAL A 57 -10.52 -7.76 -0.82
CA VAL A 57 -11.70 -6.98 -0.41
C VAL A 57 -12.96 -7.80 -0.72
N TYR A 58 -13.61 -8.33 0.31
CA TYR A 58 -14.87 -9.06 0.13
C TYR A 58 -16.06 -8.08 0.03
N TYR A 59 -16.72 -8.06 -1.12
CA TYR A 59 -17.95 -7.29 -1.31
C TYR A 59 -19.06 -7.83 -0.40
N GLY A 60 -19.50 -7.02 0.57
CA GLY A 60 -20.59 -7.35 1.50
C GLY A 60 -20.16 -7.67 2.94
N SER A 61 -18.87 -7.76 3.23
CA SER A 61 -18.38 -7.70 4.62
C SER A 61 -18.18 -6.26 5.06
N CYS A 62 -18.25 -6.00 6.37
CA CYS A 62 -17.94 -4.71 6.99
C CYS A 62 -16.48 -4.23 6.77
N SER A 63 -15.69 -4.89 5.92
CA SER A 63 -14.34 -4.51 5.49
C SER A 63 -14.28 -3.23 4.63
N GLY A 64 -15.40 -2.50 4.54
CA GLY A 64 -15.45 -1.12 4.05
C GLY A 64 -14.85 -0.11 5.03
N ASN A 65 -14.34 -0.55 6.18
CA ASN A 65 -13.62 0.32 7.09
C ASN A 65 -12.21 0.59 6.55
N PHE A 66 -12.01 1.79 6.02
CA PHE A 66 -10.70 2.31 5.67
C PHE A 66 -10.47 3.65 6.34
N ILE A 67 -9.21 3.95 6.57
CA ILE A 67 -8.76 5.25 7.04
C ILE A 67 -7.92 5.85 5.93
N VAL A 68 -8.25 7.08 5.56
CA VAL A 68 -7.45 7.91 4.66
C VAL A 68 -6.57 8.81 5.51
N ILE A 69 -5.26 8.74 5.29
CA ILE A 69 -4.26 9.55 5.97
C ILE A 69 -3.63 10.46 4.93
N ASN A 70 -3.78 11.77 5.10
CA ASN A 70 -3.11 12.76 4.27
C ASN A 70 -1.61 12.78 4.61
N LEU A 71 -0.75 12.69 3.59
CA LEU A 71 0.69 12.69 3.76
C LEU A 71 1.23 14.11 3.93
N LEU A 72 1.93 14.34 5.04
CA LEU A 72 2.54 15.65 5.32
C LEU A 72 3.85 15.89 4.55
N ASN A 73 4.55 14.82 4.17
CA ASN A 73 5.92 14.87 3.67
C ASN A 73 6.03 14.66 2.15
N CYS A 74 4.95 14.26 1.47
CA CYS A 74 4.88 14.12 0.03
C CYS A 74 3.41 14.19 -0.43
N PRO A 75 3.14 14.54 -1.70
CA PRO A 75 1.77 14.60 -2.20
C PRO A 75 1.07 13.24 -2.16
N GLY A 76 -0.22 13.26 -1.81
CA GLY A 76 -1.10 12.09 -1.85
C GLY A 76 -1.54 11.59 -0.48
N TRP A 77 -2.03 10.36 -0.47
CA TRP A 77 -2.65 9.76 0.71
C TRP A 77 -2.19 8.33 0.91
N VAL A 78 -2.27 7.88 2.15
CA VAL A 78 -2.17 6.47 2.52
C VAL A 78 -3.55 5.99 2.94
N VAL A 79 -3.94 4.84 2.40
CA VAL A 79 -5.16 4.12 2.76
C VAL A 79 -4.79 2.88 3.56
N THR A 80 -5.37 2.73 4.74
CA THR A 80 -5.24 1.53 5.58
C THR A 80 -6.62 1.03 6.01
N GLY A 81 -6.69 -0.13 6.67
CA GLY A 81 -7.94 -0.69 7.19
C GLY A 81 -7.66 -1.68 8.31
N ASP A 82 -8.29 -2.85 8.25
CA ASP A 82 -8.27 -3.84 9.35
C ASP A 82 -6.87 -4.32 9.74
N HIS A 83 -5.92 -4.36 8.79
CA HIS A 83 -4.51 -4.63 9.10
C HIS A 83 -3.73 -3.30 9.15
N PRO A 84 -3.30 -2.84 10.35
CA PRO A 84 -2.71 -1.50 10.52
C PRO A 84 -1.37 -1.31 9.80
N ASP A 85 -0.60 -2.39 9.61
CA ASP A 85 0.68 -2.32 8.90
C ASP A 85 0.56 -2.52 7.39
N MET A 86 -0.68 -2.62 6.85
CA MET A 86 -0.95 -2.67 5.43
C MET A 86 -1.44 -1.31 4.94
N LEU A 87 -0.61 -0.69 4.10
CA LEU A 87 -0.76 0.71 3.70
C LEU A 87 -0.72 0.80 2.18
N SER A 88 -1.72 1.42 1.56
CA SER A 88 -1.76 1.62 0.10
C SER A 88 -1.60 3.10 -0.24
N TYR A 89 -0.59 3.42 -1.06
CA TYR A 89 -0.36 4.79 -1.51
C TYR A 89 -1.31 5.14 -2.66
N VAL A 90 -1.88 6.35 -2.61
CA VAL A 90 -2.71 6.92 -3.65
C VAL A 90 -2.14 8.29 -4.04
N SER A 91 -1.79 8.45 -5.31
CA SER A 91 -1.27 9.69 -5.87
C SER A 91 -2.41 10.65 -6.22
N PRO A 92 -2.24 11.98 -6.04
CA PRO A 92 -3.16 12.98 -6.58
C PRO A 92 -3.35 12.86 -8.09
N ASP A 93 -2.30 12.49 -8.83
CA ASP A 93 -2.34 12.31 -10.29
C ASP A 93 -3.26 11.15 -10.74
N GLU A 94 -3.74 10.32 -9.81
CA GLU A 94 -4.74 9.27 -10.10
C GLU A 94 -6.18 9.82 -10.18
N PHE A 95 -6.37 11.13 -10.02
CA PHE A 95 -7.66 11.82 -10.08
C PHE A 95 -7.64 12.96 -11.09
N GLU A 96 -8.81 13.24 -11.66
CA GLU A 96 -9.02 14.42 -12.53
C GLU A 96 -9.30 15.68 -11.71
N GLU A 97 -9.82 15.51 -10.50
CA GLU A 97 -10.16 16.61 -9.58
C GLU A 97 -8.99 16.87 -8.62
N ASP A 98 -8.73 18.15 -8.31
CA ASP A 98 -7.65 18.54 -7.41
C ASP A 98 -7.89 18.11 -5.95
N GLU A 99 -9.16 17.97 -5.54
CA GLU A 99 -9.57 17.62 -4.17
C GLU A 99 -10.59 16.46 -4.16
N PRO A 100 -10.15 15.23 -4.44
CA PRO A 100 -11.01 14.06 -4.40
C PRO A 100 -11.46 13.77 -2.96
N SER A 101 -12.71 13.35 -2.79
CA SER A 101 -13.22 12.97 -1.47
C SER A 101 -12.49 11.76 -0.87
N ASP A 102 -12.36 11.71 0.46
CA ASP A 102 -11.79 10.58 1.21
C ASP A 102 -12.42 9.24 0.83
N PHE A 103 -13.72 9.23 0.51
CA PHE A 103 -14.41 8.02 0.08
C PHE A 103 -13.83 7.45 -1.22
N ILE A 104 -13.59 8.31 -2.21
CA ILE A 104 -13.05 7.92 -3.51
C ILE A 104 -11.57 7.53 -3.38
N ILE A 105 -10.79 8.26 -2.57
CA ILE A 105 -9.41 7.91 -2.24
C ILE A 105 -9.33 6.51 -1.61
N GLY A 106 -10.15 6.26 -0.59
CA GLY A 106 -10.21 4.98 0.10
C GLY A 106 -10.60 3.82 -0.82
N LEU A 107 -11.59 4.03 -1.69
CA LEU A 107 -12.01 3.03 -2.67
C LEU A 107 -10.87 2.66 -3.64
N LEU A 108 -10.14 3.66 -4.13
CA LEU A 108 -8.99 3.44 -5.02
C LEU A 108 -7.86 2.70 -4.29
N GLY A 109 -7.53 3.10 -3.06
CA GLY A 109 -6.55 2.40 -2.23
C GLY A 109 -6.92 0.94 -1.98
N LYS A 110 -8.18 0.66 -1.65
CA LYS A 110 -8.68 -0.71 -1.47
C LYS A 110 -8.68 -1.53 -2.76
N LYS A 111 -8.96 -0.92 -3.91
CA LYS A 111 -8.85 -1.58 -5.22
C LYS A 111 -7.40 -1.98 -5.54
N LYS A 112 -6.42 -1.14 -5.20
CA LYS A 112 -4.99 -1.46 -5.36
C LYS A 112 -4.57 -2.60 -4.44
N GLN A 113 -5.00 -2.57 -3.19
CA GLN A 113 -4.79 -3.63 -2.20
C GLN A 113 -5.33 -4.98 -2.70
N ASP A 114 -6.57 -5.01 -3.21
CA ASP A 114 -7.19 -6.23 -3.76
C ASP A 114 -6.42 -6.78 -4.97
N ALA A 115 -5.91 -5.89 -5.85
CA ALA A 115 -5.07 -6.29 -6.96
C ALA A 115 -3.74 -6.91 -6.50
N ASP A 116 -3.11 -6.34 -5.47
CA ASP A 116 -1.89 -6.89 -4.88
C ASP A 116 -2.14 -8.23 -4.16
N ALA A 117 -3.31 -8.40 -3.55
CA ALA A 117 -3.75 -9.68 -2.97
C ALA A 117 -3.91 -10.78 -4.03
N LYS A 118 -4.39 -10.42 -5.22
CA LYS A 118 -4.59 -11.35 -6.32
C LYS A 118 -3.29 -11.80 -6.97
N TYR A 119 -2.34 -10.89 -7.17
CA TYR A 119 -1.13 -11.17 -7.96
C TYR A 119 0.12 -11.43 -7.10
N LEU A 120 0.16 -10.94 -5.86
CA LEU A 120 1.26 -11.14 -4.91
C LEU A 120 2.65 -10.78 -5.48
N ARG A 121 2.68 -9.76 -6.35
CA ARG A 121 3.90 -9.31 -7.03
C ARG A 121 4.62 -8.29 -6.17
N ILE A 122 5.73 -8.71 -5.60
CA ILE A 122 6.64 -7.83 -4.86
C ILE A 122 7.59 -7.16 -5.84
N ILE A 123 7.73 -5.84 -5.73
CA ILE A 123 8.63 -5.03 -6.56
C ILE A 123 9.82 -4.48 -5.76
N TYR A 124 9.71 -4.44 -4.43
CA TYR A 124 10.80 -3.97 -3.56
C TYR A 124 10.70 -4.55 -2.15
N ILE A 125 11.85 -4.75 -1.51
CA ILE A 125 11.99 -5.16 -0.12
C ILE A 125 13.06 -4.29 0.52
N GLU A 126 12.71 -3.61 1.60
CA GLU A 126 13.66 -2.95 2.50
C GLU A 126 13.87 -3.86 3.70
N ASP A 127 15.11 -4.32 3.94
CA ASP A 127 15.48 -5.11 5.10
C ASP A 127 16.40 -4.28 6.02
N LYS A 128 15.92 -4.00 7.23
CA LYS A 128 16.60 -3.16 8.25
C LYS A 128 16.82 -3.88 9.58
N ARG A 129 16.81 -5.22 9.56
CA ARG A 129 17.11 -6.05 10.73
C ARG A 129 18.56 -5.99 11.17
#